data_AF-A0A955A897-F1
#
_entry.id   AF-A0A955A897-F1
#
_cell.length_a   1.000
_cell.length_b   1.000
_cell.length_c   1.000
_cell.angle_alpha   90.00
_cell.angle_beta   90.00
_cell.angle_gamma   90.00
#
_symmetry.space_group_name_H-M   'P 1'
#
loop_
_entity.id
_entity.type
_entity.pdbx_description
1 polymer ?
#
loop_
_entity_poly.entity_id
_entity_poly.type
_entity_poly.pdbx_seq_one_letter_code
_entity_poly.pdbx_strand_id
1 'polypeptide(L)'
;MSTLASGVVIAAGAAYFAKPMGAVDNYAVMVLAGAALGLGSLGPAIAVPKLVLANGKAPDAEEEQQREALLSQYTTSKIIGSALLEGAAMLNVVAYFLEANPLSLIIAGILIVILMGIIPSRNRIAEWLDMRMLEVRRQGSGL
;
A
#
# COMPACT_ATOMS: atom_id res chain seq x y z
N MET A 1 -7.13 0.67 14.62
CA MET A 1 -7.55 -0.31 13.60
C MET A 1 -9.05 -0.30 13.28
N SER A 2 -9.89 0.59 13.86
CA SER A 2 -11.35 0.61 13.64
C SER A 2 -11.86 1.58 12.56
N THR A 3 -11.00 2.39 11.96
CA THR A 3 -11.41 3.43 10.99
C THR A 3 -11.63 2.90 9.56
N LEU A 4 -11.03 1.76 9.21
CA LEU A 4 -11.12 1.17 7.85
C LEU A 4 -12.48 0.52 7.56
N ALA A 5 -13.14 -0.08 8.56
CA ALA A 5 -14.49 -0.62 8.40
C ALA A 5 -15.55 0.49 8.17
N SER A 6 -15.31 1.69 8.71
CA SER A 6 -16.19 2.86 8.53
C SER A 6 -16.18 3.38 7.09
N GLY A 7 -15.00 3.45 6.46
CA GLY A 7 -14.85 3.93 5.08
C GLY A 7 -15.59 3.09 4.05
N VAL A 8 -15.61 1.76 4.23
CA VAL A 8 -16.32 0.82 3.34
C VAL A 8 -17.84 0.97 3.46
N VAL A 9 -18.37 1.21 4.67
CA VAL A 9 -19.80 1.40 4.91
C VAL A 9 -20.28 2.75 4.35
N ILE A 10 -19.47 3.81 4.49
CA ILE A 10 -19.80 5.15 3.93
C ILE A 10 -19.77 5.13 2.40
N ALA A 11 -18.79 4.46 1.79
CA ALA A 11 -18.70 4.31 0.34
C ALA A 11 -19.86 3.47 -0.23
N ALA A 12 -20.25 2.39 0.46
CA ALA A 12 -21.41 1.58 0.09
C ALA A 12 -22.74 2.37 0.23
N GLY A 13 -22.87 3.21 1.25
CA GLY A 13 -24.00 4.11 1.43
C GLY A 13 -24.11 5.14 0.30
N ALA A 14 -23.02 5.80 -0.05
CA ALA A 14 -23.00 6.81 -1.12
C ALA A 14 -23.35 6.21 -2.50
N ALA A 15 -22.86 5.00 -2.80
CA ALA A 15 -23.17 4.29 -4.04
C ALA A 15 -24.66 3.90 -4.15
N TYR A 16 -25.30 3.52 -3.03
CA TYR A 16 -26.74 3.20 -3.01
C TYR A 16 -27.61 4.41 -3.39
N PHE A 17 -27.22 5.61 -2.95
CA PHE A 17 -27.95 6.85 -3.25
C PHE A 17 -27.65 7.44 -4.64
N ALA A 18 -26.53 7.07 -5.28
CA ALA A 18 -26.17 7.56 -6.61
C ALA A 18 -26.86 6.80 -7.76
N LYS A 19 -27.37 5.58 -7.50
CA LYS A 19 -28.00 4.70 -8.50
C LYS A 19 -29.19 5.30 -9.29
N PRO A 20 -30.05 6.19 -8.76
CA PRO A 20 -31.16 6.74 -9.53
C PRO A 20 -30.79 7.93 -10.43
N MET A 21 -29.52 8.35 -10.53
CA MET A 21 -29.15 9.60 -11.22
C MET A 21 -28.75 9.49 -12.71
N GLY A 22 -28.93 8.34 -13.37
CA GLY A 22 -29.02 8.24 -14.83
C GLY A 22 -27.82 8.75 -15.68
N ALA A 23 -26.65 8.95 -15.08
CA ALA A 23 -25.52 9.57 -15.74
C ALA A 23 -24.34 8.60 -15.87
N VAL A 24 -24.26 7.82 -16.97
CA VAL A 24 -23.00 7.33 -17.59
C VAL A 24 -23.27 6.49 -18.85
N ASP A 25 -23.33 7.13 -20.02
CA ASP A 25 -23.39 6.46 -21.33
C ASP A 25 -22.00 6.10 -21.90
N ASN A 26 -20.90 6.30 -21.16
CA ASN A 26 -19.54 6.08 -21.67
C ASN A 26 -18.65 5.23 -20.75
N TYR A 27 -19.02 3.96 -20.63
CA TYR A 27 -18.35 2.92 -19.83
C TYR A 27 -16.85 2.78 -20.13
N ALA A 28 -16.40 3.05 -21.36
CA ALA A 28 -14.99 2.85 -21.76
C ALA A 28 -14.01 3.82 -21.09
N VAL A 29 -14.39 5.10 -20.94
CA VAL A 29 -13.51 6.13 -20.35
C VAL A 29 -13.32 5.88 -18.86
N MET A 30 -14.39 5.45 -18.17
CA MET A 30 -14.32 5.15 -16.74
C MET A 30 -13.57 3.85 -16.44
N VAL A 31 -13.73 2.80 -17.26
CA VAL A 31 -12.94 1.57 -17.14
C VAL A 31 -11.45 1.84 -17.35
N LEU A 32 -11.10 2.67 -18.33
CA LEU A 32 -9.71 3.10 -18.53
C LEU A 32 -9.20 3.93 -17.35
N ALA A 33 -10.03 4.79 -16.74
CA ALA A 33 -9.67 5.53 -15.54
C ALA A 33 -9.47 4.62 -14.31
N GLY A 34 -10.37 3.66 -14.09
CA GLY A 34 -10.27 2.65 -13.01
C GLY A 34 -9.04 1.75 -13.17
N ALA A 35 -8.77 1.28 -14.39
CA ALA A 35 -7.59 0.50 -14.72
C ALA A 35 -6.29 1.33 -14.58
N ALA A 36 -6.30 2.59 -15.03
CA ALA A 36 -5.15 3.50 -14.90
C ALA A 36 -4.84 3.82 -13.43
N LEU A 37 -5.85 4.01 -12.59
CA LEU A 37 -5.67 4.21 -11.15
C LEU A 37 -5.26 2.92 -10.43
N GLY A 38 -5.87 1.78 -10.78
CA GLY A 38 -5.54 0.48 -10.21
C GLY A 38 -4.12 0.03 -10.54
N LEU A 39 -3.78 -0.09 -11.83
CA LEU A 39 -2.44 -0.50 -12.26
C LEU A 39 -1.39 0.58 -12.04
N GLY A 40 -1.75 1.85 -12.20
CA GLY A 40 -0.85 2.98 -11.98
C GLY A 40 -0.40 3.11 -10.53
N SER A 41 -1.20 2.63 -9.57
CA SER A 41 -0.86 2.65 -8.14
C SER A 41 0.23 1.64 -7.74
N LEU A 42 0.48 0.60 -8.56
CA LEU A 42 1.50 -0.41 -8.28
C LEU A 42 2.91 0.19 -8.27
N GLY A 43 3.18 1.12 -9.18
CA GLY A 43 4.46 1.82 -9.27
C GLY A 43 4.80 2.55 -7.96
N PRO A 44 3.96 3.51 -7.52
CA PRO A 44 4.11 4.19 -6.24
C PRO A 44 4.16 3.24 -5.03
N ALA A 45 3.32 2.20 -4.99
CA ALA A 45 3.30 1.23 -3.90
C ALA A 45 4.63 0.46 -3.75
N ILE A 46 5.42 0.35 -4.82
CA ILE A 46 6.76 -0.27 -4.79
C ILE A 46 7.85 0.78 -4.60
N ALA A 47 7.74 1.93 -5.27
CA ALA A 47 8.77 2.97 -5.29
C ALA A 47 8.85 3.74 -3.97
N VAL A 48 7.72 4.13 -3.39
CA VAL A 48 7.69 4.96 -2.18
C VAL A 48 8.30 4.24 -0.97
N PRO A 49 7.96 2.96 -0.68
CA PRO A 49 8.62 2.24 0.41
C PRO A 49 10.13 2.13 0.20
N LYS A 50 10.60 1.92 -1.03
CA LYS A 50 12.03 1.87 -1.34
C LYS A 50 12.73 3.20 -1.08
N LEU A 51 12.09 4.33 -1.40
CA LEU A 51 12.62 5.66 -1.12
C LEU A 51 12.68 5.94 0.39
N VAL A 52 11.66 5.54 1.15
CA VAL A 52 11.68 5.64 2.62
C VAL A 52 12.84 4.82 3.20
N LEU A 53 13.06 3.60 2.68
CA LEU A 53 14.16 2.73 3.10
C LEU A 53 15.54 3.26 2.69
N ALA A 54 15.66 3.91 1.53
CA ALA A 54 16.92 4.44 1.03
C ALA A 54 17.36 5.73 1.74
N ASN A 55 16.40 6.54 2.20
CA ASN A 55 16.69 7.84 2.80
C ASN A 55 16.81 7.84 4.32
N GLY A 56 16.30 6.80 5.00
CA GLY A 56 16.49 6.71 6.45
C GLY A 56 17.90 6.20 6.76
N LYS A 57 18.67 7.05 7.44
CA LYS A 57 19.94 6.67 8.04
C LYS A 57 19.70 6.16 9.44
N ALA A 58 20.43 5.12 9.83
CA ALA A 58 20.52 4.77 11.24
C ALA A 58 21.20 5.94 11.97
N PRO A 59 20.70 6.35 13.14
CA PRO A 59 21.36 7.37 13.95
C PRO A 59 22.72 6.85 14.45
N ASP A 60 23.70 7.74 14.60
CA ASP A 60 24.94 7.46 15.35
C ASP A 60 24.60 7.36 16.83
N ALA A 61 24.07 6.20 17.21
CA ALA A 61 23.54 5.89 18.52
C ALA A 61 23.98 4.49 18.95
N GLU A 62 23.63 4.10 20.17
CA GLU A 62 23.85 2.73 20.65
C GLU A 62 23.17 1.70 19.74
N GLU A 63 23.71 0.48 19.71
CA GLU A 63 23.25 -0.59 18.82
C GLU A 63 21.73 -0.86 18.94
N GLU A 64 21.20 -0.81 20.16
CA GLU A 64 19.77 -1.01 20.41
C GLU A 64 18.92 0.11 19.79
N GLN A 65 19.36 1.37 19.92
CA GLN A 65 18.66 2.52 19.33
C GLN A 65 18.71 2.49 17.79
N GLN A 66 19.83 2.02 17.21
CA GLN A 66 19.93 1.80 15.77
C GLN A 66 18.93 0.74 15.30
N ARG A 67 18.83 -0.37 16.05
CA ARG A 67 17.90 -1.46 15.77
C ARG A 67 16.45 -1.01 15.80
N GLU A 68 16.06 -0.26 16.83
CA GLU A 68 14.71 0.31 16.94
C GLU A 68 14.39 1.28 15.80
N ALA A 69 15.35 2.13 15.43
CA ALA A 69 15.18 3.07 14.31
C ALA A 69 14.96 2.34 12.98
N LEU A 70 15.75 1.30 12.70
CA LEU A 70 15.61 0.46 11.51
C LEU A 70 14.26 -0.28 11.48
N LEU A 71 13.81 -0.82 12.61
CA LEU A 71 12.50 -1.45 12.74
C LEU A 71 11.35 -0.47 12.49
N SER A 72 11.45 0.75 13.04
CA SER A 72 10.48 1.82 12.82
C SER A 72 10.42 2.21 11.33
N GLN A 73 11.57 2.35 10.68
CA GLN A 73 11.67 2.66 9.26
C GLN A 73 11.06 1.56 8.39
N TYR A 74 11.38 0.29 8.68
CA TYR A 74 10.79 -0.85 7.98
C TYR A 74 9.28 -0.87 8.11
N THR A 75 8.77 -0.72 9.33
CA THR A 75 7.33 -0.73 9.62
C THR A 75 6.62 0.40 8.90
N THR A 76 7.19 1.60 8.92
CA THR A 76 6.66 2.77 8.19
C THR A 76 6.61 2.51 6.69
N SER A 77 7.67 1.95 6.11
CA SER A 77 7.71 1.63 4.67
C SER A 77 6.62 0.62 4.29
N LYS A 78 6.34 -0.36 5.15
CA LYS A 78 5.28 -1.35 4.94
C LYS A 78 3.88 -0.75 5.06
N ILE A 79 3.64 0.10 6.05
CA ILE A 79 2.36 0.80 6.22
C ILE A 79 2.04 1.66 5.00
N ILE A 80 3.03 2.42 4.50
CA ILE A 80 2.84 3.27 3.32
C ILE A 80 2.53 2.42 2.08
N GLY A 81 3.31 1.36 1.85
CA GLY A 81 3.08 0.44 0.72
C GLY A 81 1.70 -0.24 0.79
N SER A 82 1.27 -0.69 1.98
CA SER A 82 -0.04 -1.30 2.16
C SER A 82 -1.18 -0.30 1.97
N ALA A 83 -1.04 0.93 2.47
CA ALA A 83 -2.06 1.97 2.34
C ALA A 83 -2.29 2.38 0.87
N LEU A 84 -1.22 2.43 0.06
CA LEU A 84 -1.33 2.73 -1.37
C LEU A 84 -2.09 1.63 -2.12
N LEU A 85 -1.80 0.36 -1.84
CA LEU A 85 -2.50 -0.77 -2.45
C LEU A 85 -3.95 -0.90 -1.96
N GLU A 86 -4.19 -0.67 -0.68
CA GLU A 86 -5.52 -0.69 -0.07
C GLU A 86 -6.40 0.40 -0.68
N GLY A 87 -5.88 1.63 -0.80
CA GLY A 87 -6.59 2.73 -1.45
C GLY A 87 -6.95 2.44 -2.90
N ALA A 88 -6.03 1.82 -3.66
CA ALA A 88 -6.28 1.42 -5.04
C ALA A 88 -7.33 0.29 -5.16
N ALA A 89 -7.28 -0.69 -4.27
CA ALA A 89 -8.28 -1.77 -4.22
C ALA A 89 -9.66 -1.22 -3.87
N MET A 90 -9.74 -0.33 -2.86
CA MET A 90 -10.99 0.32 -2.46
C MET A 90 -11.59 1.15 -3.59
N LEU A 91 -10.78 1.92 -4.32
CA LEU A 91 -11.26 2.71 -5.45
C LEU A 91 -11.83 1.83 -6.57
N ASN A 92 -11.21 0.69 -6.84
CA ASN A 92 -11.73 -0.29 -7.81
C ASN A 92 -13.05 -0.93 -7.36
N VAL A 93 -13.24 -1.17 -6.05
CA VAL A 93 -14.54 -1.61 -5.50
C VAL A 93 -15.60 -0.53 -5.65
N VAL A 94 -15.28 0.73 -5.38
CA VAL A 94 -16.20 1.86 -5.60
C VAL A 94 -16.57 1.98 -7.07
N ALA A 95 -15.59 1.87 -7.98
CA ALA A 95 -15.83 1.88 -9.42
C ALA A 95 -16.77 0.73 -9.86
N TYR A 96 -16.60 -0.48 -9.28
CA TYR A 96 -17.54 -1.58 -9.52
C TYR A 96 -18.97 -1.23 -9.10
N PHE A 97 -19.17 -0.59 -7.95
CA PHE A 97 -20.51 -0.21 -7.50
C PHE A 97 -21.15 0.89 -8.36
N LEU A 98 -20.35 1.80 -8.93
CA LEU A 98 -20.83 2.87 -9.79
C LEU A 98 -21.14 2.38 -11.22
N GLU A 99 -20.32 1.47 -11.75
CA GLU A 99 -20.34 1.10 -13.17
C GLU A 99 -20.83 -0.33 -13.44
N ALA A 100 -20.98 -1.16 -12.39
CA ALA A 100 -21.26 -2.59 -12.47
C ALA A 100 -20.26 -3.39 -13.33
N ASN A 101 -19.05 -2.87 -13.57
CA ASN A 101 -18.07 -3.53 -14.43
C ASN A 101 -17.27 -4.61 -13.68
N PRO A 102 -17.38 -5.90 -14.05
CA PRO A 102 -16.68 -6.99 -13.36
C PRO A 102 -15.15 -6.89 -13.42
N LEU A 103 -14.57 -6.18 -14.40
CA LEU A 103 -13.12 -5.98 -14.50
C LEU A 103 -12.57 -5.19 -13.30
N SER A 104 -13.28 -4.18 -12.82
CA SER A 104 -12.89 -3.41 -11.63
C SER A 104 -12.81 -4.31 -10.39
N LEU A 105 -13.75 -5.27 -10.29
CA LEU A 105 -13.74 -6.25 -9.20
C LEU A 105 -12.56 -7.24 -9.31
N ILE A 106 -12.22 -7.67 -10.53
CA ILE A 106 -11.05 -8.54 -10.77
C ILE A 106 -9.76 -7.82 -10.36
N ILE A 107 -9.61 -6.54 -10.75
CA ILE A 107 -8.44 -5.72 -10.38
C ILE A 107 -8.36 -5.55 -8.86
N ALA A 108 -9.47 -5.22 -8.19
CA ALA A 108 -9.52 -5.15 -6.73
C ALA A 108 -9.11 -6.48 -6.07
N GLY A 109 -9.59 -7.62 -6.60
CA GLY A 109 -9.21 -8.95 -6.14
C GLY A 109 -7.71 -9.22 -6.25
N ILE A 110 -7.11 -8.89 -7.40
CA ILE A 110 -5.65 -9.01 -7.61
C ILE A 110 -4.89 -8.14 -6.60
N LEU A 111 -5.31 -6.89 -6.39
CA LEU A 111 -4.65 -5.97 -5.45
C LEU A 111 -4.74 -6.49 -4.01
N ILE A 112 -5.86 -7.09 -3.60
CA ILE A 112 -6.02 -7.72 -2.28
C ILE A 112 -5.07 -8.92 -2.13
N VAL A 113 -4.94 -9.78 -3.16
CA VAL A 113 -3.99 -10.91 -3.14
C VAL A 113 -2.56 -10.42 -3.00
N ILE A 114 -2.19 -9.35 -3.71
CA ILE A 114 -0.87 -8.70 -3.58
C ILE A 114 -0.67 -8.17 -2.15
N LEU A 115 -1.68 -7.51 -1.58
CA LEU A 115 -1.63 -6.97 -0.22
C LEU A 115 -1.40 -8.06 0.82
N MET A 116 -2.02 -9.24 0.67
CA MET A 116 -1.75 -10.41 1.52
C MET A 116 -0.30 -10.89 1.43
N GLY A 117 0.32 -10.81 0.24
CA GLY A 117 1.73 -11.19 0.05
C GLY A 117 2.75 -10.21 0.67
N ILE A 118 2.32 -8.97 0.96
CA ILE A 118 3.18 -7.92 1.53
C ILE A 118 3.26 -7.98 3.05
N ILE A 119 2.31 -8.68 3.70
CA ILE A 119 2.28 -8.85 5.15
C ILE A 119 3.64 -9.38 5.62
N PRO A 120 4.37 -8.62 6.46
CA PRO A 120 5.71 -9.02 6.87
C PRO A 120 5.63 -10.21 7.84
N SER A 121 6.40 -11.26 7.56
CA SER A 121 6.62 -12.35 8.51
C SER A 121 7.74 -12.00 9.49
N ARG A 122 7.72 -12.59 10.69
CA ARG A 122 8.77 -12.40 11.70
C ARG A 122 10.16 -12.70 11.13
N ASN A 123 10.29 -13.76 10.34
CA ASN A 123 11.55 -14.14 9.70
C ASN A 123 12.03 -13.08 8.71
N ARG A 124 11.17 -12.55 7.83
CA ARG A 124 11.56 -11.50 6.88
C ARG A 124 12.01 -10.22 7.58
N ILE A 125 11.39 -9.87 8.70
CA ILE A 125 11.80 -8.71 9.49
C ILE A 125 13.19 -8.94 10.10
N ALA A 126 13.42 -10.11 10.71
CA ALA A 126 14.70 -10.46 11.31
C ALA A 126 15.83 -10.46 10.27
N GLU A 127 15.64 -11.16 9.14
CA GLU A 127 16.60 -11.21 8.04
C GLU A 127 16.93 -9.81 7.49
N TRP A 128 15.91 -8.97 7.30
CA TRP A 128 16.10 -7.60 6.83
C TRP A 128 16.90 -6.76 7.84
N LEU A 129 16.58 -6.89 9.13
CA LEU A 129 17.22 -6.15 10.21
C LEU A 129 18.70 -6.56 10.36
N ASP A 130 18.99 -7.86 10.34
CA ASP A 130 20.35 -8.39 10.45
C ASP A 130 21.23 -7.89 9.29
N MET A 131 20.70 -7.91 8.06
CA MET A 131 21.42 -7.37 6.89
C MET A 131 21.74 -5.88 7.06
N ARG A 132 20.80 -5.07 7.54
CA ARG A 132 21.01 -3.62 7.75
C ARG A 132 21.97 -3.32 8.90
N MET A 133 21.90 -4.06 10.00
CA MET A 133 22.85 -3.91 11.10
C MET A 133 24.29 -4.23 10.67
N LEU A 134 24.47 -5.25 9.82
CA LEU A 134 25.79 -5.56 9.23
C LEU A 134 26.31 -4.43 8.33
N GLU A 135 25.44 -3.80 7.54
CA GLU A 135 25.81 -2.65 6.71
C GLU A 135 26.25 -1.45 7.55
N VAL A 136 25.50 -1.13 8.62
CA VAL A 136 25.84 -0.03 9.54
C VAL A 136 27.18 -0.28 10.24
N ARG A 137 27.41 -1.49 10.76
CA ARG A 137 28.70 -1.85 11.39
C ARG A 137 29.89 -1.73 10.42
N ARG A 138 29.72 -2.13 9.16
CA ARG A 138 30.77 -2.00 8.12
C ARG A 138 31.10 -0.55 7.82
N GLN A 139 30.10 0.34 7.80
CA GLN A 139 30.32 1.77 7.60
C GLN A 139 31.08 2.39 8.79
N GLY A 140 30.80 1.96 10.02
CA GLY A 140 31.51 2.42 11.21
C GLY A 140 32.97 1.96 11.30
N SER A 141 33.35 0.81 10.71
CA SER A 141 34.73 0.29 10.72
C SER A 141 35.66 0.85 9.64
N GLY A 142 35.15 1.69 8.74
CA GLY A 142 35.89 2.26 7.60
C GLY A 142 36.51 3.64 7.85
N LEU A 143 36.45 4.14 9.09
CA LEU A 143 37.06 5.38 9.58
C LEU A 143 38.17 5.05 10.59
#